data_AF-A0A224YQM4-F1
#
_entry.id   AF-A0A224YQM4-F1
#
_cell.length_a   1.000
_cell.length_b   1.000
_cell.length_c   1.000
_cell.angle_alpha   90.00
_cell.angle_beta   90.00
_cell.angle_gamma   90.00
#
_symmetry.space_group_name_H-M   'P 1'
#
loop_
_entity.id
_entity.type
_entity.pdbx_description
1 polymer ?
#
loop_
_entity_poly.entity_id
_entity_poly.type
_entity_poly.pdbx_seq_one_letter_code
_entity_poly.pdbx_strand_id
1 'polypeptide(L)'
;MNILGAETILAGWGRLIEGGVGPQRHLRYTTVKVVPNERCMDKYTWRYNSDVMYCAYRSGTDSCKGDSGGPAVFRVNGGRYLQVGIVSFARGCARAEVPAVYTRVDAFTPWIKQVVSTSVMAYTSEVPLQPPFYTVPQWPLIFQFP
;
A
#
# COMPACT_ATOMS: atom_id res chain seq x y z
N MET A 1 3.10 -12.79 -8.25
CA MET A 1 4.37 -12.08 -8.49
C MET A 1 5.31 -12.33 -7.32
N ASN A 2 6.60 -12.62 -7.57
CA ASN A 2 7.58 -12.71 -6.48
C ASN A 2 8.16 -11.32 -6.19
N ILE A 3 7.88 -10.81 -5.00
CA ILE A 3 8.34 -9.48 -4.52
C ILE A 3 9.26 -9.59 -3.29
N LEU A 4 9.72 -10.79 -2.96
CA LEU A 4 10.58 -10.99 -1.80
C LEU A 4 11.84 -10.12 -1.91
N GLY A 5 12.14 -9.38 -0.85
CA GLY A 5 13.28 -8.46 -0.81
C GLY A 5 13.07 -7.13 -1.55
N ALA A 6 11.93 -6.92 -2.22
CA ALA A 6 11.61 -5.62 -2.83
C ALA A 6 11.44 -4.54 -1.75
N GLU A 7 11.86 -3.32 -2.08
CA GLU A 7 11.57 -2.13 -1.29
C GLU A 7 10.24 -1.53 -1.73
N THR A 8 9.33 -1.31 -0.78
CA THR A 8 8.04 -0.67 -1.02
C THR A 8 7.98 0.66 -0.29
N ILE A 9 7.48 1.67 -0.98
CA ILE A 9 7.19 3.00 -0.47
C ILE A 9 5.76 3.00 0.07
N LEU A 10 5.61 3.50 1.28
CA LEU A 10 4.34 3.77 1.95
C LEU A 10 4.18 5.28 2.02
N ALA A 11 2.99 5.80 1.75
CA ALA A 11 2.70 7.22 1.89
C ALA A 11 1.32 7.43 2.52
N GLY A 12 1.21 8.38 3.44
CA GLY A 12 -0.05 8.67 4.12
C GLY A 12 0.05 9.80 5.14
N TRP A 13 -1.04 9.97 5.90
CA TRP A 13 -1.22 11.03 6.89
C TRP A 13 -1.48 10.45 8.29
N GLY A 14 -1.18 9.17 8.52
CA GLY A 14 -1.29 8.52 9.81
C GLY A 14 -0.34 9.10 10.85
N ARG A 15 -0.48 8.62 12.09
CA ARG A 15 0.37 9.06 13.21
C ARG A 15 1.85 8.80 12.92
N LEU A 16 2.75 9.63 13.43
CA LEU A 16 4.19 9.41 13.26
C LEU A 16 4.74 8.28 14.15
N ILE A 17 4.11 8.04 15.30
CA ILE A 17 4.55 7.06 16.29
C ILE A 17 3.35 6.33 16.90
N GLU A 18 3.60 5.14 17.43
CA GLU A 18 2.61 4.39 18.20
C GLU A 18 2.12 5.21 19.40
N GLY A 19 0.80 5.28 19.59
CA GLY A 19 0.20 6.09 20.65
C GLY A 19 0.28 7.62 20.43
N GLY A 20 0.85 8.08 19.33
CA GLY A 20 0.99 9.50 19.01
C GLY A 20 -0.32 10.25 18.79
N VAL A 21 -0.24 11.58 18.72
CA VAL A 21 -1.38 12.48 18.56
C VAL A 21 -1.76 12.61 17.08
N GLY A 22 -3.01 12.30 16.75
CA GLY A 22 -3.69 12.70 15.51
C GLY A 22 -3.04 12.32 14.17
N PRO A 23 -3.77 12.47 13.06
CA PRO A 23 -3.17 12.41 11.73
C PRO A 23 -2.25 13.63 11.48
N GLN A 24 -1.35 13.51 10.51
CA GLN A 24 -0.45 14.58 10.08
C GLN A 24 -1.15 15.55 9.12
N ARG A 25 -0.71 16.81 9.14
CA ARG A 25 -1.20 17.84 8.20
C ARG A 25 -0.59 17.70 6.80
N HIS A 26 0.62 17.17 6.72
CA HIS A 26 1.36 16.98 5.47
C HIS A 26 1.56 15.50 5.21
N LEU A 27 1.54 15.13 3.92
CA LEU A 27 1.82 13.77 3.49
C LEU A 27 3.20 13.37 3.98
N ARG A 28 3.29 12.19 4.59
CA ARG A 28 4.54 11.56 4.98
C ARG A 28 4.74 10.31 4.15
N TYR A 29 5.98 9.87 4.04
CA TYR A 29 6.31 8.62 3.39
C TYR A 29 7.45 7.92 4.14
N THR A 30 7.53 6.61 3.92
CA THR A 30 8.68 5.82 4.34
C THR A 30 8.84 4.60 3.44
N THR A 31 9.85 3.79 3.69
CA THR A 31 10.13 2.55 2.96
C THR A 31 10.20 1.36 3.90
N VAL A 32 9.66 0.23 3.45
CA VAL A 32 9.76 -1.07 4.13
C VAL A 32 10.23 -2.11 3.11
N LYS A 33 10.87 -3.17 3.58
CA LYS A 33 11.36 -4.26 2.72
C LYS A 33 10.46 -5.47 2.87
N VAL A 34 10.04 -6.08 1.76
CA VAL A 34 9.29 -7.33 1.79
C VAL A 34 10.16 -8.44 2.37
N VAL A 35 9.64 -9.13 3.38
CA VAL A 35 10.32 -10.21 4.10
C VAL A 35 9.59 -11.55 3.94
N PRO A 36 10.22 -12.69 4.26
CA PRO A 36 9.57 -13.99 4.17
C PRO A 36 8.28 -14.07 4.99
N ASN A 37 7.30 -14.81 4.49
CA ASN A 37 5.96 -14.93 5.07
C ASN A 37 5.99 -15.49 6.50
N GLU A 38 6.96 -16.35 6.78
CA GLU A 38 7.21 -17.00 8.06
C GLU A 38 7.34 -15.96 9.18
N ARG A 39 7.94 -14.80 8.89
CA ARG A 39 8.07 -13.71 9.88
C ARG A 39 6.73 -13.18 10.36
N CYS A 40 5.68 -13.17 9.53
CA CYS A 40 4.34 -12.81 10.00
C CYS A 40 3.59 -14.02 10.56
N MET A 41 3.77 -15.22 9.99
CA MET A 41 3.13 -16.42 10.52
C MET A 41 3.46 -16.62 12.00
N ASP A 42 4.72 -16.42 12.37
CA ASP A 42 5.19 -16.50 13.75
C ASP A 42 4.54 -15.44 14.67
N LYS A 43 4.23 -14.25 14.14
CA LYS A 43 3.71 -13.12 14.92
C LYS A 43 2.18 -13.03 14.95
N TYR A 44 1.50 -13.50 13.92
CA TYR A 44 0.07 -13.29 13.70
C TYR A 44 -0.74 -14.59 13.59
N THR A 45 -0.07 -15.74 13.50
CA THR A 45 -0.65 -17.09 13.52
C THR A 45 -1.85 -17.23 12.59
N TRP A 46 -3.03 -17.55 13.10
CA TRP A 46 -4.26 -17.80 12.34
C TRP A 46 -4.77 -16.56 11.58
N ARG A 47 -4.29 -15.36 11.93
CA ARG A 47 -4.72 -14.11 11.30
C ARG A 47 -3.94 -13.80 10.01
N TYR A 48 -2.89 -14.56 9.71
CA TYR A 48 -2.07 -14.37 8.53
C TYR A 48 -2.36 -15.44 7.49
N ASN A 49 -2.64 -15.03 6.25
CA ASN A 49 -2.81 -15.92 5.12
C ASN A 49 -1.83 -15.53 4.00
N SER A 50 -0.82 -16.36 3.75
CA SER A 50 0.23 -16.12 2.75
C SER A 50 -0.27 -16.03 1.30
N ASP A 51 -1.45 -16.57 1.00
CA ASP A 51 -2.03 -16.58 -0.35
C ASP A 51 -2.51 -15.18 -0.76
N VAL A 52 -2.94 -14.37 0.21
CA VAL A 52 -3.55 -13.06 0.00
C VAL A 52 -2.86 -11.93 0.76
N MET A 53 -1.82 -12.25 1.54
CA MET A 53 -1.06 -11.30 2.34
C MET A 53 0.45 -11.43 2.11
N TYR A 54 1.19 -10.36 2.38
CA TYR A 54 2.64 -10.37 2.45
C TYR A 54 3.14 -9.60 3.68
N CYS A 55 4.37 -9.89 4.08
CA CYS A 55 5.07 -9.23 5.17
C CYS A 55 6.04 -8.18 4.66
N ALA A 56 6.12 -7.04 5.32
CA ALA A 56 7.25 -6.14 5.16
C ALA A 56 7.73 -5.61 6.50
N TYR A 57 9.03 -5.30 6.56
CA TYR A 57 9.68 -4.78 7.76
C TYR A 57 10.88 -3.92 7.38
N ARG A 58 11.07 -2.84 8.15
CA ARG A 58 12.32 -2.09 8.25
C ARG A 58 12.44 -1.60 9.70
N SER A 59 13.64 -1.69 10.27
CA SER A 59 13.86 -1.22 11.63
C SER A 59 13.59 0.28 11.75
N GLY A 60 12.85 0.68 12.79
CA GLY A 60 12.58 2.07 13.13
C GLY A 60 11.56 2.78 12.24
N THR A 61 10.91 2.10 11.29
CA THR A 61 9.90 2.75 10.44
C THR A 61 8.82 1.81 9.93
N ASP A 62 7.61 2.35 9.80
CA ASP A 62 6.44 1.68 9.22
C ASP A 62 5.34 2.73 8.95
N SER A 63 4.25 2.30 8.30
CA SER A 63 2.94 2.94 8.40
C SER A 63 2.38 2.87 9.83
N CYS A 64 1.44 3.76 10.17
CA CYS A 64 0.82 3.75 11.49
C CYS A 64 -0.69 4.01 11.42
N LYS A 65 -1.33 4.19 12.58
CA LYS A 65 -2.77 4.43 12.69
C LYS A 65 -3.17 5.64 11.84
N GLY A 66 -4.12 5.42 10.94
CA GLY A 66 -4.59 6.41 9.97
C GLY A 66 -4.15 6.14 8.53
N ASP A 67 -3.14 5.27 8.33
CA ASP A 67 -2.69 4.88 6.98
C ASP A 67 -3.35 3.60 6.45
N SER A 68 -4.18 2.93 7.27
CA SER A 68 -4.88 1.70 6.88
C SER A 68 -5.69 1.89 5.60
N GLY A 69 -5.53 0.96 4.64
CA GLY A 69 -6.12 1.06 3.30
C GLY A 69 -5.27 1.84 2.28
N GLY A 70 -4.20 2.51 2.74
CA GLY A 70 -3.27 3.22 1.87
C GLY A 70 -2.45 2.29 0.95
N PRO A 71 -1.88 2.82 -0.14
CA PRO A 71 -1.12 2.02 -1.10
C PRO A 71 0.30 1.73 -0.58
N ALA A 72 0.75 0.49 -0.82
CA ALA A 72 2.17 0.15 -0.80
C ALA A 72 2.64 -0.03 -2.24
N VAL A 73 3.58 0.81 -2.68
CA VAL A 73 4.04 0.87 -4.08
C VAL A 73 5.52 0.52 -4.18
N PHE A 74 5.95 -0.04 -5.30
CA PHE A 74 7.37 -0.16 -5.61
C PHE A 74 7.68 0.49 -6.96
N ARG A 75 8.89 1.03 -7.08
CA ARG A 75 9.33 1.70 -8.31
C ARG A 75 9.67 0.67 -9.37
N VAL A 76 9.14 0.87 -10.58
CA VAL A 76 9.46 0.07 -11.77
C VAL A 76 10.17 0.92 -12.82
N ASN A 77 10.66 0.26 -13.88
CA ASN A 77 11.35 0.93 -14.98
C ASN A 77 10.49 2.03 -15.64
N GLY A 78 11.17 3.08 -16.10
CA GLY A 78 10.55 4.22 -16.75
C GLY A 78 9.88 5.20 -15.78
N GLY A 79 10.32 5.25 -14.51
CA GLY A 79 9.81 6.21 -13.52
C GLY A 79 8.38 5.95 -13.04
N ARG A 80 7.84 4.77 -13.32
CA ARG A 80 6.49 4.39 -12.88
C ARG A 80 6.52 3.73 -11.51
N TYR A 81 5.37 3.74 -10.84
CA TYR A 81 5.14 3.04 -9.59
C TYR A 81 4.06 1.99 -9.79
N LEU A 82 4.28 0.80 -9.24
CA LEU A 82 3.29 -0.27 -9.25
C LEU A 82 2.82 -0.51 -7.80
N GLN A 83 1.51 -0.47 -7.59
CA GLN A 83 0.92 -0.81 -6.30
C GLN A 83 0.92 -2.33 -6.13
N VAL A 84 1.67 -2.80 -5.13
CA VAL A 84 1.78 -4.23 -4.78
C VAL A 84 0.98 -4.59 -3.56
N GLY A 85 0.69 -3.59 -2.73
CA GLY A 85 0.02 -3.82 -1.47
C GLY A 85 -0.97 -2.77 -1.08
N ILE A 86 -1.73 -3.15 -0.06
CA ILE A 86 -2.61 -2.28 0.69
C ILE A 86 -2.22 -2.42 2.16
N VAL A 87 -1.95 -1.30 2.82
CA VAL A 87 -1.62 -1.24 4.25
C VAL A 87 -2.78 -1.85 5.04
N SER A 88 -2.51 -2.89 5.83
CA SER A 88 -3.55 -3.63 6.54
C SER A 88 -3.41 -3.49 8.06
N PHE A 89 -2.57 -4.30 8.70
CA PHE A 89 -2.46 -4.34 10.15
C PHE A 89 -1.05 -4.73 10.61
N ALA A 90 -0.77 -4.37 11.87
CA ALA A 90 0.45 -4.77 12.58
C ALA A 90 0.21 -4.78 14.10
N ARG A 91 1.11 -5.39 14.86
CA ARG A 91 1.18 -5.24 16.33
C ARG A 91 1.99 -3.98 16.68
N GLY A 92 1.30 -2.85 16.78
CA GLY A 92 1.92 -1.55 17.01
C GLY A 92 2.49 -0.94 15.72
N CYS A 93 3.17 0.21 15.84
CA CYS A 93 3.80 0.88 14.70
C CYS A 93 5.32 0.78 14.82
N ALA A 94 6.00 0.30 13.76
CA ALA A 94 7.46 0.24 13.69
C ALA A 94 8.16 -0.48 14.86
N ARG A 95 7.50 -1.46 15.51
CA ARG A 95 8.10 -2.21 16.62
C ARG A 95 9.24 -3.09 16.11
N ALA A 96 10.32 -3.16 16.88
CA ALA A 96 11.50 -3.96 16.54
C ALA A 96 11.13 -5.44 16.35
N GLU A 97 11.61 -6.02 15.26
CA GLU A 97 11.40 -7.41 14.82
C GLU A 97 9.93 -7.84 14.71
N VAL A 98 9.02 -6.88 14.48
CA VAL A 98 7.60 -7.14 14.21
C VAL A 98 7.27 -6.60 12.81
N PRO A 99 7.14 -7.47 11.80
CA PRO A 99 6.72 -7.04 10.46
C PRO A 99 5.25 -6.59 10.46
N ALA A 100 4.93 -5.68 9.56
CA ALA A 100 3.55 -5.34 9.20
C ALA A 100 3.02 -6.25 8.10
N VAL A 101 1.69 -6.39 8.08
CA VAL A 101 0.95 -7.20 7.13
C VAL A 101 0.26 -6.29 6.12
N TYR A 102 0.40 -6.66 4.85
CA TYR A 102 -0.19 -5.97 3.71
C TYR A 102 -0.98 -6.97 2.87
N THR A 103 -2.07 -6.52 2.26
CA THR A 103 -2.82 -7.33 1.28
C THR A 103 -2.03 -7.41 -0.03
N ARG A 104 -1.93 -8.60 -0.65
CA ARG A 104 -1.32 -8.80 -1.97
C ARG A 104 -2.27 -8.35 -3.08
N VAL A 105 -1.97 -7.24 -3.76
CA VAL A 105 -2.84 -6.73 -4.86
C VAL A 105 -2.89 -7.69 -6.05
N ASP A 106 -1.80 -8.41 -6.33
CA ASP A 106 -1.72 -9.37 -7.43
C ASP A 106 -2.67 -10.57 -7.25
N ALA A 107 -2.89 -11.01 -6.01
CA ALA A 107 -3.86 -12.06 -5.69
C ALA A 107 -5.31 -11.68 -6.07
N PHE A 108 -5.63 -10.39 -6.07
CA PHE A 108 -6.98 -9.89 -6.39
C PHE A 108 -7.10 -9.32 -7.82
N THR A 109 -6.02 -9.33 -8.60
CA THR A 109 -6.03 -8.77 -9.97
C THR A 109 -7.09 -9.42 -10.88
N PRO A 110 -7.36 -10.75 -10.85
CA PRO A 110 -8.44 -11.34 -11.64
C PRO A 110 -9.81 -10.75 -11.30
N TRP A 111 -10.11 -10.61 -10.00
CA TRP A 111 -11.35 -10.01 -9.51
C TRP A 111 -11.44 -8.52 -9.89
N ILE A 112 -10.37 -7.75 -9.71
CA ILE A 112 -10.32 -6.32 -10.11
C ILE A 112 -10.63 -6.19 -11.61
N LYS A 113 -9.97 -7.00 -12.45
CA LYS A 113 -10.21 -6.99 -13.90
C LYS A 113 -11.65 -7.36 -14.25
N GLN A 114 -12.20 -8.38 -13.60
CA GLN A 114 -13.59 -8.78 -13.78
C GLN A 114 -14.54 -7.63 -13.48
N VAL A 115 -14.45 -7.03 -12.29
CA VAL A 115 -15.33 -5.92 -11.86
C VAL A 115 -15.19 -4.73 -12.80
N VAL A 116 -13.97 -4.33 -13.15
CA VAL A 116 -13.77 -3.19 -14.05
C VAL A 116 -14.31 -3.49 -15.45
N SER A 117 -14.13 -4.72 -15.96
CA SER A 117 -14.65 -5.10 -17.28
C SER A 117 -16.19 -5.17 -17.35
N THR A 118 -16.85 -5.59 -16.26
CA THR A 118 -18.32 -5.65 -16.19
C THR A 118 -18.93 -4.28 -15.95
N SER A 119 -18.27 -3.43 -15.14
CA SER A 119 -18.69 -2.05 -14.92
C SER A 119 -18.56 -1.18 -16.18
N VAL A 120 -17.57 -1.43 -17.05
CA VAL A 120 -17.46 -0.75 -18.35
C VAL A 120 -18.64 -1.10 -19.28
N MET A 121 -19.22 -2.30 -19.17
CA MET A 121 -20.43 -2.68 -19.92
C MET A 121 -21.73 -2.13 -19.28
N ALA A 122 -21.73 -1.86 -17.97
CA ALA A 122 -22.86 -1.22 -17.28
C ALA A 122 -22.83 0.33 -17.36
N TYR A 123 -21.67 0.90 -17.69
CA TYR A 123 -21.46 2.35 -17.90
C TYR A 123 -21.56 2.72 -19.39
N THR A 124 -22.49 2.11 -20.14
CA THR A 124 -22.78 2.51 -21.54
C THR A 124 -24.18 3.05 -21.76
N SER A 125 -24.93 3.41 -20.71
CA SER A 125 -26.15 4.21 -20.89
C SER A 125 -25.93 5.65 -20.43
N GLU A 126 -25.57 6.50 -21.39
CA GLU A 126 -25.93 7.93 -21.49
C GLU A 126 -25.30 8.99 -20.58
N VAL A 127 -24.07 8.81 -20.10
CA VAL A 127 -23.28 9.99 -19.65
C VAL A 127 -21.91 9.96 -20.32
N PRO A 128 -21.59 10.91 -21.22
CA PRO A 128 -20.24 11.08 -21.70
C PRO A 128 -19.33 11.31 -20.49
N LEU A 129 -18.34 10.44 -20.31
CA LEU A 129 -17.19 10.73 -19.46
C LEU A 129 -16.44 11.92 -20.08
N GLN A 130 -16.95 13.14 -19.94
CA GLN A 130 -16.04 14.27 -19.84
C GLN A 130 -15.33 14.04 -18.52
N PRO A 131 -14.01 13.70 -18.52
CA PRO A 131 -13.26 13.77 -17.28
C PRO A 131 -13.53 15.17 -16.73
N PRO A 132 -13.96 15.32 -15.46
CA PRO A 132 -13.96 16.64 -14.87
C PRO A 132 -12.58 17.24 -15.14
N PHE A 133 -12.53 18.51 -15.55
CA PHE A 133 -11.30 19.26 -15.72
C PHE A 133 -10.65 19.47 -14.34
N TYR A 134 -10.32 18.39 -13.64
CA TYR A 134 -9.22 18.39 -12.72
C TYR A 134 -7.99 18.33 -13.60
N THR A 135 -7.38 19.49 -13.81
CA THR A 135 -5.94 19.54 -13.95
C THR A 135 -5.41 18.83 -12.72
N VAL A 136 -5.12 17.54 -12.86
CA VAL A 136 -4.25 16.82 -11.93
C VAL A 136 -3.00 17.68 -11.88
N PRO A 137 -2.72 18.42 -10.78
CA PRO A 137 -1.47 19.13 -10.66
C PRO A 137 -0.43 18.06 -10.90
N GLN A 138 0.43 18.27 -11.89
CA GLN A 138 1.35 17.24 -12.34
C GLN A 138 1.94 16.56 -11.10
N TRP A 139 1.80 15.23 -11.02
CA TRP A 139 2.39 14.39 -9.99
C TRP A 139 3.94 14.46 -9.84
N PRO A 140 4.77 15.15 -10.67
CA PRO A 140 6.20 15.24 -10.42
C PRO A 140 6.57 15.89 -9.09
N LEU A 141 5.72 16.72 -8.49
CA LEU A 141 6.11 17.48 -7.29
C LEU A 141 5.93 16.72 -5.97
N ILE A 142 5.21 15.60 -5.95
CA ILE A 142 5.01 14.79 -4.72
C ILE A 142 6.14 13.78 -4.52
N PHE A 143 6.86 13.41 -5.59
CA PHE A 143 7.96 12.44 -5.57
C PHE A 143 9.28 12.99 -6.12
N GLN A 144 9.45 14.32 -6.11
CA GLN A 144 10.77 14.92 -6.28
C GLN A 144 11.51 14.79 -4.95
N PHE A 145 12.23 13.67 -4.81
CA PHE A 145 13.20 13.47 -3.73
C PHE A 145 14.46 14.30 -4.04
N PRO A 146 15.15 14.85 -3.01
CA PRO A 146 16.52 15.34 -3.16
C PRO A 146 17.50 14.22 -3.51
#